data_AF-A0A8C6QRM6-F1
#
_entry.id   AF-A0A8C6QRM6-F1
#
_cell.length_a   1.000
_cell.length_b   1.000
_cell.length_c   1.000
_cell.angle_alpha   90.00
_cell.angle_beta   90.00
_cell.angle_gamma   90.00
#
_symmetry.space_group_name_H-M   'P 1'
#
loop_
_entity.id
_entity.type
_entity.pdbx_description
1 polymer ?
#
loop_
_entity_poly.entity_id
_entity_poly.type
_entity_poly.pdbx_seq_one_letter_code
_entity_poly.pdbx_strand_id
1 'polypeptide(L)'
;MPCKIEGFLLLLLFGYEECPYHKPLGFESGEVTPDQITCSNPEQYVGWYSSWTANKARLNSQGFGCAWLSKYQDSSQWLQIDLKEIKVISGILTQGRCDTDEWMTKYSVQYRTNERLNWIYYKDQTGNNRVFYGNSDRSSTVQNLLRPPIISRFIRLTPLGWHVRIAIRMELLECASKCA
;
A
#
# COMPACT_ATOMS: atom_id res chain seq x y z
N MET A 1 21.99 10.33 -19.15
CA MET A 1 23.07 10.57 -18.16
C MET A 1 22.43 10.66 -16.77
N PRO A 2 23.13 10.24 -15.69
CA PRO A 2 22.59 9.33 -14.68
C PRO A 2 21.86 10.03 -13.50
N CYS A 3 20.60 10.44 -13.67
CA CYS A 3 19.75 10.97 -12.57
C CYS A 3 19.28 9.86 -11.58
N LYS A 4 19.61 8.57 -11.84
CA LYS A 4 19.10 7.42 -11.05
C LYS A 4 19.88 7.12 -9.77
N ILE A 5 21.09 7.65 -9.60
CA ILE A 5 22.02 7.18 -8.57
C ILE A 5 22.26 8.24 -7.47
N GLU A 6 22.21 9.53 -7.81
CA GLU A 6 22.55 10.57 -6.82
C GLU A 6 21.46 10.82 -5.76
N GLY A 7 20.17 10.72 -6.11
CA GLY A 7 19.09 10.86 -5.11
C GLY A 7 19.10 9.74 -4.05
N PHE A 8 19.50 8.54 -4.44
CA PHE A 8 19.59 7.36 -3.56
C PHE A 8 20.76 7.48 -2.57
N LEU A 9 21.90 8.03 -3.02
CA LEU A 9 23.06 8.28 -2.16
C LEU A 9 22.83 9.47 -1.22
N LEU A 10 22.13 10.53 -1.66
CA LEU A 10 21.85 11.71 -0.83
C LEU A 10 20.90 11.42 0.35
N LEU A 11 19.88 10.57 0.17
CA LEU A 11 18.99 10.12 1.26
C LEU A 11 19.77 9.37 2.36
N LEU A 12 20.76 8.57 1.98
CA LEU A 12 21.59 7.79 2.91
C LEU A 12 22.75 8.59 3.51
N LEU A 13 23.28 9.59 2.79
CA LEU A 13 24.45 10.39 3.23
C LEU A 13 24.10 11.68 3.99
N PHE A 14 22.92 12.27 3.75
CA PHE A 14 22.54 13.56 4.36
C PHE A 14 21.36 13.48 5.36
N GLY A 15 20.80 12.29 5.60
CA GLY A 15 19.75 12.12 6.61
C GLY A 15 18.47 12.93 6.31
N TYR A 16 18.09 13.08 5.04
CA TYR A 16 16.81 13.71 4.70
C TYR A 16 15.66 12.83 5.21
N GLU A 17 15.04 13.22 6.32
CA GLU A 17 13.87 12.56 6.92
C GLU A 17 12.60 12.68 6.04
N GLU A 18 12.64 13.50 4.99
CA GLU A 18 11.49 13.83 4.14
C GLU A 18 11.82 13.73 2.65
N CYS A 19 10.96 13.01 1.91
CA CYS A 19 11.03 12.92 0.46
C CYS A 19 10.60 14.25 -0.19
N PRO A 20 11.42 14.86 -1.06
CA PRO A 20 11.11 16.16 -1.66
C PRO A 20 9.95 16.10 -2.67
N TYR A 21 9.68 14.93 -3.24
CA TYR A 21 8.53 14.70 -4.12
C TYR A 21 7.97 13.30 -3.92
N HIS A 22 6.64 13.25 -3.79
CA HIS A 22 5.87 12.02 -3.66
C HIS A 22 5.20 11.73 -5.00
N LYS A 23 5.66 10.71 -5.70
CA LYS A 23 5.08 10.29 -6.98
C LYS A 23 4.18 9.06 -6.76
N PRO A 24 2.96 8.99 -7.30
CA PRO A 24 2.18 7.76 -7.30
C PRO A 24 2.92 6.67 -8.08
N LEU A 25 2.92 5.46 -7.55
CA LEU A 25 3.53 4.29 -8.18
C LEU A 25 2.77 3.87 -9.44
N GLY A 26 1.49 4.23 -9.51
CA GLY A 26 0.63 4.02 -10.66
C GLY A 26 -0.35 2.88 -10.49
N PHE A 27 -0.95 2.74 -9.30
CA PHE A 27 -2.12 1.87 -9.14
C PHE A 27 -3.30 2.44 -9.95
N GLU A 28 -3.49 3.76 -9.88
CA GLU A 28 -4.52 4.47 -10.65
C GLU A 28 -4.17 4.54 -12.15
N SER A 29 -2.92 4.89 -12.49
CA SER A 29 -2.47 5.01 -13.89
C SER A 29 -2.34 3.67 -14.61
N GLY A 30 -2.31 2.55 -13.87
CA GLY A 30 -2.19 1.20 -14.41
C GLY A 30 -0.77 0.75 -14.70
N GLU A 31 0.25 1.52 -14.30
CA GLU A 31 1.66 1.09 -14.35
C GLU A 31 1.91 -0.14 -13.47
N VAL A 32 1.16 -0.28 -12.36
CA VAL A 32 1.18 -1.49 -11.53
C VAL A 32 0.34 -2.57 -12.19
N THR A 33 1.00 -3.65 -12.65
CA THR A 33 0.31 -4.77 -13.29
C THR A 33 -0.45 -5.60 -12.25
N PRO A 34 -1.59 -6.23 -12.61
CA PRO A 34 -2.34 -7.11 -11.71
C PRO A 34 -1.47 -8.16 -11.02
N ASP A 35 -0.51 -8.76 -11.73
CA ASP A 35 0.37 -9.80 -11.18
C ASP A 35 1.25 -9.32 -10.01
N GLN A 36 1.39 -8.01 -9.82
CA GLN A 36 2.13 -7.42 -8.72
C GLN A 36 1.31 -7.36 -7.43
N ILE A 37 -0.02 -7.50 -7.49
CA ILE A 37 -0.90 -7.35 -6.35
C ILE A 37 -1.48 -8.71 -5.96
N THR A 38 -1.14 -9.16 -4.76
CA THR A 38 -1.54 -10.46 -4.20
C THR A 38 -2.20 -10.28 -2.85
N CYS A 39 -2.93 -11.28 -2.36
CA CYS A 39 -3.59 -11.22 -1.06
C CYS A 39 -3.52 -12.56 -0.33
N SER A 40 -3.98 -12.60 0.91
CA SER A 40 -3.97 -13.77 1.79
C SER A 40 -4.71 -14.99 1.26
N ASN A 41 -5.81 -14.81 0.52
CA ASN A 41 -6.69 -15.90 0.09
C ASN A 41 -7.14 -15.76 -1.37
N PRO A 42 -6.22 -15.76 -2.36
CA PRO A 42 -6.53 -15.46 -3.76
C PRO A 42 -7.42 -16.54 -4.40
N GLU A 43 -7.29 -17.80 -3.97
CA GLU A 43 -8.07 -18.93 -4.48
C GLU A 43 -9.56 -18.86 -4.12
N GLN A 44 -9.90 -18.06 -3.11
CA GLN A 44 -11.28 -17.96 -2.64
C GLN A 44 -12.11 -16.89 -3.35
N TYR A 45 -11.52 -16.17 -4.32
CA TYR A 45 -12.21 -15.19 -5.16
C TYR A 45 -13.02 -15.86 -6.27
N VAL A 46 -14.00 -16.67 -5.86
CA VAL A 46 -14.94 -17.39 -6.72
C VAL A 46 -16.37 -16.87 -6.51
N GLY A 47 -17.23 -17.00 -7.53
CA GLY A 47 -18.61 -16.51 -7.49
C GLY A 47 -18.68 -14.98 -7.39
N TRP A 48 -19.49 -14.45 -6.47
CA TRP A 48 -19.65 -13.01 -6.27
C TRP A 48 -18.32 -12.30 -5.99
N TYR A 49 -17.43 -12.90 -5.20
CA TYR A 49 -16.15 -12.27 -4.83
C TYR A 49 -15.18 -12.11 -6.00
N SER A 50 -15.37 -12.79 -7.13
CA SER A 50 -14.51 -12.66 -8.33
C SER A 50 -14.35 -11.21 -8.83
N SER A 51 -15.32 -10.35 -8.51
CA SER A 51 -15.28 -8.94 -8.87
C SER A 51 -14.42 -8.10 -7.91
N TRP A 52 -14.16 -8.53 -6.68
CA TRP A 52 -13.41 -7.76 -5.65
C TRP A 52 -12.02 -8.32 -5.35
N THR A 53 -11.31 -8.76 -6.39
CA THR A 53 -9.95 -9.31 -6.28
C THR A 53 -8.92 -8.27 -5.85
N ALA A 54 -7.74 -8.73 -5.43
CA ALA A 54 -6.62 -7.86 -5.03
C ALA A 54 -6.25 -6.83 -6.11
N ASN A 55 -6.40 -7.21 -7.38
CA ASN A 55 -6.14 -6.37 -8.56
C ASN A 55 -7.01 -5.11 -8.63
N LYS A 56 -8.14 -5.11 -7.93
CA LYS A 56 -9.10 -4.01 -7.88
C LYS A 56 -8.83 -3.05 -6.73
N ALA A 57 -7.78 -3.26 -5.94
CA ALA A 57 -7.35 -2.35 -4.88
C ALA A 57 -6.73 -1.03 -5.41
N ARG A 58 -7.23 -0.49 -6.52
CA ARG A 58 -6.71 0.71 -7.17
C ARG A 58 -7.44 1.94 -6.65
N LEU A 59 -6.70 2.98 -6.28
CA LEU A 59 -7.26 4.24 -5.85
C LEU A 59 -8.21 4.83 -6.90
N ASN A 60 -9.28 5.47 -6.45
CA ASN A 60 -10.32 6.10 -7.29
C ASN A 60 -11.04 5.16 -8.27
N SER A 61 -10.81 3.84 -8.23
CA SER A 61 -11.55 2.90 -9.06
C SER A 61 -13.05 2.99 -8.77
N GLN A 62 -13.87 2.99 -9.82
CA GLN A 62 -15.33 3.13 -9.77
C GLN A 62 -15.99 1.90 -10.42
N GLY A 63 -17.24 1.64 -10.06
CA GLY A 63 -18.06 0.57 -10.62
C GLY A 63 -18.11 -0.69 -9.76
N PHE A 64 -18.70 -1.75 -10.31
CA PHE A 64 -18.85 -3.03 -9.61
C PHE A 64 -17.49 -3.72 -9.47
N GLY A 65 -17.09 -4.10 -8.25
CA GLY A 65 -15.77 -4.66 -8.01
C GLY A 65 -14.65 -3.62 -8.05
N CYS A 66 -14.88 -2.44 -7.48
CA CYS A 66 -13.94 -1.31 -7.48
C CYS A 66 -12.91 -1.32 -6.33
N ALA A 67 -12.92 -2.34 -5.48
CA ALA A 67 -12.04 -2.41 -4.31
C ALA A 67 -11.61 -3.85 -4.08
N TRP A 68 -10.51 -4.03 -3.36
CA TRP A 68 -10.22 -5.33 -2.78
C TRP A 68 -11.13 -5.53 -1.59
N LEU A 69 -11.85 -6.66 -1.57
CA LEU A 69 -12.67 -7.09 -0.45
C LEU A 69 -12.09 -8.41 0.06
N SER A 70 -11.68 -8.45 1.32
CA SER A 70 -11.33 -9.73 1.93
C SER A 70 -12.59 -10.55 2.18
N LYS A 71 -12.52 -11.86 1.91
CA LYS A 71 -13.62 -12.78 2.23
C LYS A 71 -13.74 -12.98 3.74
N TYR A 72 -12.62 -13.18 4.42
CA TYR A 72 -12.57 -13.30 5.88
C TYR A 72 -12.28 -11.96 6.53
N GLN A 73 -12.90 -11.76 7.70
CA GLN A 73 -12.81 -10.52 8.48
C GLN A 73 -11.95 -10.77 9.71
N ASP A 74 -10.65 -10.98 9.51
CA ASP A 74 -9.70 -11.26 10.58
C ASP A 74 -8.40 -10.46 10.37
N SER A 75 -7.58 -10.38 11.43
CA SER A 75 -6.30 -9.69 11.41
C SER A 75 -5.17 -10.50 10.76
N SER A 76 -5.44 -11.70 10.24
CA SER A 76 -4.49 -12.52 9.50
C SER A 76 -4.53 -12.27 7.99
N GLN A 77 -5.52 -11.48 7.53
CA GLN A 77 -5.62 -11.07 6.14
C GLN A 77 -4.51 -10.11 5.76
N TRP A 78 -4.13 -10.10 4.49
CA TRP A 78 -3.13 -9.17 4.01
C TRP A 78 -3.29 -8.88 2.53
N LEU A 79 -2.89 -7.68 2.14
CA LEU A 79 -2.74 -7.25 0.75
C LEU A 79 -1.26 -6.98 0.51
N GLN A 80 -0.67 -7.65 -0.46
CA GLN A 80 0.75 -7.60 -0.77
C GLN A 80 0.97 -7.04 -2.17
N ILE A 81 1.99 -6.21 -2.27
CA ILE A 81 2.41 -5.52 -3.48
C ILE A 81 3.87 -5.87 -3.74
N ASP A 82 4.16 -6.47 -4.89
CA ASP A 82 5.52 -6.62 -5.43
C ASP A 82 5.84 -5.46 -6.36
N LEU A 83 6.79 -4.63 -5.97
CA LEU A 83 7.26 -3.47 -6.73
C LEU A 83 8.16 -3.87 -7.91
N LYS A 84 8.48 -5.17 -8.07
CA LYS A 84 9.44 -5.79 -9.02
C LYS A 84 10.90 -5.38 -8.80
N GLU A 85 11.15 -4.14 -8.42
CA GLU A 85 12.44 -3.58 -8.07
C GLU A 85 12.42 -2.98 -6.65
N ILE A 86 13.60 -2.78 -6.05
CA ILE A 86 13.69 -2.12 -4.74
C ILE A 86 13.40 -0.63 -4.96
N LYS A 87 12.35 -0.13 -4.31
CA LYS A 87 11.94 1.27 -4.37
C LYS A 87 11.89 1.88 -2.99
N VAL A 88 11.95 3.21 -2.94
CA VAL A 88 11.80 4.00 -1.73
C VAL A 88 10.35 4.45 -1.65
N ILE A 89 9.59 3.88 -0.74
CA ILE A 89 8.17 4.19 -0.54
C ILE A 89 8.05 5.22 0.58
N SER A 90 7.44 6.35 0.24
CA SER A 90 7.37 7.54 1.06
C SER A 90 5.98 7.76 1.67
N GLY A 91 4.96 7.07 1.16
CA GLY A 91 3.60 7.20 1.66
C GLY A 91 2.64 6.17 1.07
N ILE A 92 1.45 6.12 1.66
CA ILE A 92 0.37 5.22 1.29
C ILE A 92 -0.92 6.04 1.31
N LEU A 93 -1.68 6.01 0.23
CA LEU A 93 -3.04 6.54 0.18
C LEU A 93 -4.00 5.37 0.27
N THR A 94 -5.06 5.53 1.07
CA THR A 94 -6.11 4.53 1.24
C THR A 94 -7.49 5.16 1.04
N GLN A 95 -8.41 4.37 0.51
CA GLN A 95 -9.79 4.76 0.25
C GLN A 95 -10.72 3.56 0.53
N GLY A 96 -11.95 3.84 0.99
CA GLY A 96 -12.95 2.81 1.22
C GLY A 96 -13.54 2.24 -0.07
N ARG A 97 -14.46 1.28 0.05
CA ARG A 97 -15.15 0.64 -1.08
C ARG A 97 -16.11 1.61 -1.79
N CYS A 98 -16.13 1.67 -3.12
CA CYS A 98 -16.92 2.70 -3.81
C CYS A 98 -18.45 2.48 -3.75
N ASP A 99 -18.90 1.23 -3.68
CA ASP A 99 -20.31 0.83 -3.81
C ASP A 99 -21.03 0.61 -2.48
N THR A 100 -20.31 0.41 -1.38
CA THR A 100 -20.90 0.16 -0.05
C THR A 100 -20.04 0.79 1.04
N ASP A 101 -20.66 1.13 2.18
CA ASP A 101 -20.03 1.72 3.36
C ASP A 101 -19.13 0.72 4.14
N GLU A 102 -18.11 0.21 3.45
CA GLU A 102 -17.12 -0.75 3.94
C GLU A 102 -15.71 -0.18 3.72
N TRP A 103 -14.87 -0.20 4.76
CA TRP A 103 -13.51 0.32 4.68
C TRP A 103 -12.62 -0.18 5.82
N MET A 104 -11.31 -0.10 5.59
CA MET A 104 -10.30 -0.35 6.60
C MET A 104 -10.08 0.91 7.46
N THR A 105 -10.29 0.81 8.78
CA THR A 105 -10.12 1.94 9.71
C THR A 105 -8.72 2.00 10.29
N LYS A 106 -8.06 0.86 10.46
CA LYS A 106 -6.69 0.77 10.99
C LYS A 106 -5.92 -0.34 10.30
N TYR A 107 -4.64 -0.11 10.05
CA TYR A 107 -3.76 -1.10 9.46
C TYR A 107 -2.32 -0.97 9.93
N SER A 108 -1.58 -2.05 9.81
CA SER A 108 -0.12 -2.06 9.94
C SER A 108 0.53 -2.33 8.59
N VAL A 109 1.75 -1.86 8.44
CA VAL A 109 2.56 -2.07 7.23
C VAL A 109 3.71 -2.99 7.57
N GLN A 110 3.90 -3.99 6.74
CA GLN A 110 5.06 -4.86 6.74
C GLN A 110 5.79 -4.70 5.41
N TYR A 111 7.10 -4.87 5.43
CA TYR A 111 7.91 -4.77 4.23
C TYR A 111 9.05 -5.79 4.25
N ARG A 112 9.53 -6.13 3.06
CA ARG A 112 10.76 -6.93 2.89
C ARG A 112 11.44 -6.57 1.57
N THR A 113 12.76 -6.68 1.54
CA THR A 113 13.57 -6.41 0.34
C THR A 113 13.70 -7.64 -0.55
N ASN A 114 13.74 -8.84 0.04
CA ASN A 114 13.90 -10.11 -0.67
C ASN A 114 12.85 -11.13 -0.21
N GLU A 115 12.49 -12.07 -1.08
CA GLU A 115 11.49 -13.11 -0.79
C GLU A 115 11.91 -14.08 0.31
N ARG A 116 13.23 -14.33 0.44
CA ARG A 116 13.82 -15.21 1.46
C ARG A 116 13.94 -14.57 2.84
N LEU A 117 13.73 -13.25 2.93
CA LEU A 117 13.79 -12.53 4.21
C LEU A 117 12.43 -12.54 4.89
N ASN A 118 12.47 -12.50 6.22
CA ASN A 118 11.29 -12.33 7.05
C ASN A 118 10.67 -10.94 6.84
N TRP A 119 9.36 -10.87 7.03
CA TRP A 119 8.63 -9.61 7.02
C TRP A 119 9.03 -8.74 8.21
N ILE A 120 9.34 -7.48 7.93
CA ILE A 120 9.68 -6.49 8.94
C ILE A 120 8.46 -5.59 9.14
N TYR A 121 8.00 -5.45 10.38
CA TYR A 121 6.96 -4.49 10.71
C TYR A 121 7.52 -3.07 10.66
N TYR A 122 6.76 -2.15 10.06
CA TYR A 122 7.08 -0.74 10.15
C TYR A 122 6.89 -0.26 11.59
N LYS A 123 7.97 0.32 12.15
CA LYS A 123 8.01 0.79 13.53
C LYS A 123 7.89 2.30 13.59
N ASP A 124 7.31 2.80 14.67
CA ASP A 124 7.31 4.22 14.99
C ASP A 124 8.64 4.66 15.64
N GLN A 125 8.76 5.95 15.92
CA GLN A 125 9.94 6.54 16.58
C GLN A 125 10.20 5.96 17.99
N THR A 126 9.20 5.33 18.61
CA THR A 126 9.31 4.68 19.92
C THR A 126 9.70 3.20 19.83
N GLY A 127 9.85 2.66 18.62
CA GLY A 127 10.21 1.26 18.37
C GLY A 127 9.03 0.29 18.40
N ASN A 128 7.80 0.80 18.58
CA ASN A 128 6.58 0.01 18.55
C ASN A 128 6.05 -0.18 17.13
N ASN A 129 5.27 -1.23 16.89
CA ASN A 129 4.63 -1.43 15.59
C ASN A 129 3.71 -0.25 15.28
N ARG A 130 4.00 0.47 14.20
CA ARG A 130 3.22 1.64 13.80
C ARG A 130 1.83 1.20 13.35
N VAL A 131 0.81 1.78 13.97
CA VAL A 131 -0.57 1.68 13.52
C VAL A 131 -0.90 2.91 12.67
N PHE A 132 -1.33 2.67 11.43
CA PHE A 132 -1.85 3.69 10.55
C PHE A 132 -3.36 3.78 10.69
N TYR A 133 -3.85 5.01 10.76
CA TYR A 133 -5.27 5.29 10.73
C TYR A 133 -5.69 5.45 9.27
N GLY A 134 -6.57 4.56 8.83
CA GLY A 134 -7.09 4.53 7.48
C GLY A 134 -8.33 5.41 7.36
N ASN A 135 -9.35 4.86 6.72
CA ASN A 135 -10.52 5.61 6.30
C ASN A 135 -11.59 5.69 7.39
N SER A 136 -12.38 6.75 7.34
CA SER A 136 -13.58 6.93 8.17
C SER A 136 -14.87 6.91 7.35
N ASP A 137 -14.75 6.84 6.03
CA ASP A 137 -15.83 6.83 5.06
C ASP A 137 -15.42 6.05 3.80
N ARG A 138 -16.36 5.91 2.86
CA ARG A 138 -16.16 5.20 1.61
C ARG A 138 -15.41 6.00 0.53
N SER A 139 -15.50 7.33 0.60
CA SER A 139 -15.12 8.24 -0.49
C SER A 139 -13.83 9.00 -0.24
N SER A 140 -13.55 9.42 1.00
CA SER A 140 -12.41 10.27 1.27
C SER A 140 -11.12 9.47 1.15
N THR A 141 -10.13 10.06 0.48
CA THR A 141 -8.79 9.50 0.39
C THR A 141 -7.99 9.95 1.59
N VAL A 142 -7.45 9.00 2.35
CA VAL A 142 -6.59 9.26 3.51
C VAL A 142 -5.15 9.02 3.10
N GLN A 143 -4.30 10.02 3.32
CA GLN A 143 -2.87 9.94 3.04
C GLN A 143 -2.08 9.71 4.32
N ASN A 144 -1.28 8.65 4.34
CA ASN A 144 -0.37 8.32 5.43
C ASN A 144 1.07 8.37 4.90
N LEU A 145 1.83 9.38 5.30
CA LEU A 145 3.25 9.50 4.98
C LEU A 145 4.09 8.61 5.91
N LEU A 146 5.12 7.99 5.34
CA LEU A 146 6.05 7.11 6.04
C LEU A 146 7.29 7.92 6.42
N ARG A 147 7.51 8.10 7.72
CA ARG A 147 8.67 8.81 8.30
C ARG A 147 9.31 7.93 9.39
N PRO A 148 10.44 7.25 9.09
CA PRO A 148 11.23 7.34 7.85
C PRO A 148 10.59 6.61 6.65
N PRO A 149 10.98 6.94 5.40
CA PRO A 149 10.53 6.21 4.22
C PRO A 149 11.03 4.76 4.23
N ILE A 150 10.29 3.86 3.59
CA ILE A 150 10.59 2.42 3.55
C ILE A 150 11.33 2.08 2.27
N ILE A 151 12.51 1.47 2.39
CA ILE A 151 13.24 0.90 1.26
C ILE A 151 12.87 -0.59 1.17
N SER A 152 12.07 -0.96 0.17
CA SER A 152 11.62 -2.35 0.02
C SER A 152 11.25 -2.67 -1.42
N ARG A 153 11.19 -3.98 -1.73
CA ARG A 153 10.60 -4.48 -2.96
C ARG A 153 9.18 -4.98 -2.74
N PHE A 154 8.92 -5.57 -1.58
CA PHE A 154 7.59 -6.07 -1.23
C PHE A 154 7.04 -5.28 -0.07
N ILE A 155 5.80 -4.81 -0.23
CA ILE A 155 5.03 -4.17 0.82
C ILE A 155 3.78 -4.99 1.07
N ARG A 156 3.42 -5.10 2.34
CA ARG A 156 2.23 -5.81 2.79
C ARG A 156 1.46 -4.93 3.76
N LEU A 157 0.17 -4.75 3.50
CA LEU A 157 -0.77 -4.11 4.39
C LEU A 157 -1.57 -5.19 5.11
N THR A 158 -1.63 -5.07 6.44
CA THR A 158 -2.36 -6.00 7.30
C THR A 158 -3.43 -5.19 8.06
N PRO A 159 -4.72 -5.52 7.91
CA PRO A 159 -5.81 -4.84 8.60
C PRO A 159 -5.74 -5.12 10.10
N LEU A 160 -5.88 -4.05 10.89
CA LEU A 160 -6.01 -4.11 12.34
C LEU A 160 -7.42 -3.73 12.81
N GLY A 161 -8.16 -3.00 11.98
CA GLY A 161 -9.55 -2.63 12.23
C GLY A 161 -10.25 -2.25 10.93
N TRP A 162 -11.55 -2.52 10.87
CA TRP A 162 -12.39 -2.26 9.70
C TRP A 162 -13.80 -1.90 10.13
N HIS A 163 -14.52 -1.23 9.23
CA HIS A 163 -15.93 -0.93 9.35
C HIS A 163 -16.72 -1.87 8.44
N VAL A 164 -17.59 -2.70 9.04
CA VAL A 164 -18.42 -3.73 8.38
C VAL A 164 -17.62 -4.85 7.71
N ARG A 165 -16.77 -4.53 6.71
CA ARG A 165 -15.83 -5.46 6.08
C ARG A 165 -14.49 -4.79 5.75
N ILE A 166 -13.46 -5.61 5.64
CA ILE A 166 -12.11 -5.30 5.16
C ILE A 166 -12.22 -5.07 3.66
N ALA A 167 -12.42 -3.80 3.31
CA ALA A 167 -12.33 -3.33 1.94
C ALA A 167 -11.34 -2.18 1.84
N ILE A 168 -10.55 -2.15 0.75
CA ILE A 168 -9.60 -1.08 0.52
C ILE A 168 -9.36 -0.85 -0.97
N ARG A 169 -9.19 0.42 -1.30
CA ARG A 169 -8.52 0.93 -2.49
C ARG A 169 -7.26 1.65 -2.04
N MET A 170 -6.16 1.51 -2.75
CA MET A 170 -4.91 2.13 -2.32
C MET A 170 -4.04 2.60 -3.48
N GLU A 171 -3.11 3.49 -3.15
CA GLU A 171 -2.02 3.93 -4.01
C GLU A 171 -0.76 4.04 -3.15
N LEU A 172 0.37 3.54 -3.66
CA LEU A 172 1.66 3.73 -3.00
C LEU A 172 2.34 4.97 -3.58
N LEU A 173 3.00 5.73 -2.72
CA LEU A 173 3.83 6.85 -3.13
C LEU A 173 5.30 6.45 -3.09
N GLU A 174 5.98 6.52 -4.24
CA GLU A 174 7.42 6.42 -4.30
C GLU A 174 8.07 7.81 -4.12
N CYS A 175 9.24 7.80 -3.49
CA CYS A 175 10.10 8.95 -3.40
C CYS A 175 10.77 9.15 -4.76
N ALA A 176 10.56 10.29 -5.40
CA ALA A 176 11.27 10.65 -6.62
C ALA A 176 12.08 11.93 -6.40
N SER A 177 13.26 12.01 -7.01
CA SER A 177 13.95 13.28 -7.19
C SER A 177 13.25 14.06 -8.30
N LYS A 178 13.04 15.37 -8.12
CA LYS A 178 12.66 16.26 -9.23
C LYS A 178 13.78 16.18 -10.27
N CYS A 179 13.67 15.35 -11.29
CA CYS A 179 14.45 15.54 -12.51
C CYS A 179 13.56 16.46 -13.38
N ALA A 180 13.97 17.73 -13.49
CA ALA A 180 13.36 18.72 -14.37
C ALA A 180 13.63 18.38 -15.84
#